data_AF-A0CYA9-F1
#
_entry.id   AF-A0CYA9-F1
#
_cell.length_a   1.000
_cell.length_b   1.000
_cell.length_c   1.000
_cell.angle_alpha   90.00
_cell.angle_beta   90.00
_cell.angle_gamma   90.00
#
_symmetry.space_group_name_H-M   'P 1'
#
loop_
_entity.id
_entity.type
_entity.pdbx_description
1 polymer ?
#
loop_
_entity_poly.entity_id
_entity_poly.type
_entity_poly.pdbx_seq_one_letter_code
_entity_poly.pdbx_strand_id
1 'polypeptide(L)'
;MTINGLLIPSKFILVSCHFITSLMAYYGAKENILANFQTKTYDTNSDEYTSAYNSIISCILLGLIGLGIEMIFIITGITMFYDTSNFLIICLHAVGIIIYSEFIIGAWPYYELWYYWAAFILLPVLLEIVATCFGNILYGTAFKRRLSRKGN
;
A
#
# COMPACT_ATOMS: atom_id res chain seq x y z
N MET A 1 -27.18 -2.11 -8.46
CA MET A 1 -25.74 -2.34 -8.28
C MET A 1 -25.52 -2.78 -6.84
N THR A 2 -24.86 -3.91 -6.60
CA THR A 2 -24.53 -4.34 -5.23
C THR A 2 -23.32 -3.55 -4.72
N ILE A 3 -23.20 -3.37 -3.41
CA ILE A 3 -22.05 -2.67 -2.78
C ILE A 3 -20.73 -3.36 -3.18
N ASN A 4 -20.70 -4.68 -3.19
CA ASN A 4 -19.53 -5.45 -3.62
C ASN A 4 -19.21 -5.31 -5.11
N GLY A 5 -20.23 -5.09 -5.94
CA GLY A 5 -20.04 -4.76 -7.36
C GLY A 5 -19.38 -3.41 -7.60
N LEU A 6 -19.31 -2.53 -6.59
CA LEU A 6 -18.60 -1.24 -6.63
C LEU A 6 -17.23 -1.32 -5.95
N LEU A 7 -17.15 -1.89 -4.74
CA LEU A 7 -15.93 -1.86 -3.93
C LEU A 7 -14.77 -2.61 -4.59
N ILE A 8 -15.03 -3.79 -5.17
CA ILE A 8 -13.98 -4.61 -5.78
C ILE A 8 -13.28 -3.88 -6.94
N PRO A 9 -13.98 -3.39 -7.98
CA PRO A 9 -13.32 -2.66 -9.06
C PRO A 9 -12.69 -1.34 -8.60
N SER A 10 -13.31 -0.62 -7.65
CA SER A 10 -12.73 0.61 -7.09
C SER A 10 -11.39 0.35 -6.39
N LYS A 11 -11.31 -0.71 -5.57
CA LYS A 11 -10.07 -1.09 -4.90
C LYS A 11 -8.98 -1.48 -5.89
N PHE A 12 -9.31 -2.27 -6.91
CA PHE A 12 -8.36 -2.64 -7.97
C PHE A 12 -7.77 -1.41 -8.67
N ILE A 13 -8.61 -0.45 -9.06
CA ILE A 13 -8.16 0.79 -9.71
C ILE A 13 -7.25 1.58 -8.77
N LEU A 14 -7.65 1.78 -7.52
CA LEU A 14 -6.86 2.59 -6.58
C LEU A 14 -5.53 1.94 -6.21
N VAL A 15 -5.49 0.62 -5.96
CA VAL A 15 -4.22 -0.08 -5.70
C VAL A 15 -3.30 0.02 -6.93
N SER A 16 -3.85 -0.13 -8.14
CA SER A 16 -3.08 0.03 -9.39
C SER A 16 -2.55 1.46 -9.56
N CYS A 17 -3.38 2.48 -9.30
CA CYS A 17 -2.95 3.87 -9.33
C CYS A 17 -1.86 4.15 -8.30
N HIS A 18 -2.02 3.69 -7.07
CA HIS A 18 -1.02 3.86 -6.02
C HIS A 18 0.28 3.12 -6.34
N PHE A 19 0.20 1.96 -7.02
CA PHE A 19 1.39 1.26 -7.52
C PHE A 19 2.15 2.12 -8.54
N ILE A 20 1.44 2.71 -9.49
CA ILE A 20 2.03 3.62 -10.49
C ILE A 20 2.61 4.86 -9.82
N THR A 21 1.89 5.52 -8.91
CA THR A 21 2.40 6.70 -8.21
C THR A 21 3.62 6.37 -7.34
N SER A 22 3.64 5.20 -6.69
CA SER A 22 4.83 4.73 -5.95
C SER A 22 6.02 4.49 -6.87
N LEU A 23 5.79 3.96 -8.09
CA LEU A 23 6.84 3.85 -9.10
C LEU A 23 7.32 5.24 -9.56
N MET A 24 6.41 6.20 -9.72
CA MET A 24 6.75 7.58 -10.07
C MET A 24 7.60 8.28 -9.01
N ALA A 25 7.49 7.89 -7.73
CA ALA A 25 8.34 8.41 -6.67
C ALA A 25 9.85 8.16 -6.90
N TYR A 26 10.20 7.13 -7.68
CA TYR A 26 11.58 6.92 -8.13
C TYR A 26 12.12 8.11 -8.92
N TYR A 27 11.30 8.69 -9.80
CA TYR A 27 11.71 9.80 -10.66
C TYR A 27 11.85 11.13 -9.91
N GLY A 28 11.16 11.30 -8.78
CA GLY A 28 11.32 12.47 -7.90
C GLY A 28 12.43 12.31 -6.85
N ALA A 29 12.99 11.10 -6.70
CA ALA A 29 13.84 10.75 -5.57
C ALA A 29 15.06 11.68 -5.42
N LYS A 30 15.66 12.10 -6.54
CA LYS A 30 16.80 13.01 -6.52
C LYS A 30 16.41 14.37 -5.93
N GLU A 31 15.32 14.95 -6.40
CA GLU A 31 14.81 16.22 -5.95
C GLU A 31 14.42 16.17 -4.47
N ASN A 32 13.78 15.08 -4.03
CA ASN A 32 13.43 14.85 -2.62
C ASN A 32 14.66 14.75 -1.69
N ILE A 33 15.76 14.14 -2.17
CA ILE A 33 17.02 14.07 -1.41
C ILE A 33 17.67 15.46 -1.33
N LEU A 34 17.71 16.19 -2.44
CA LEU A 34 18.29 17.53 -2.47
C LEU A 34 17.51 18.53 -1.60
N ALA A 35 16.19 18.38 -1.53
CA ALA A 35 15.35 19.18 -0.65
C ALA A 35 15.69 19.02 0.83
N ASN A 36 16.07 17.81 1.28
CA ASN A 36 16.52 17.56 2.65
C ASN A 36 17.77 18.38 3.01
N PHE A 37 18.70 18.52 2.07
CA PHE A 37 19.93 19.29 2.27
C PHE A 37 19.76 20.79 1.98
N GLN A 38 18.54 21.24 1.63
CA GLN A 38 18.22 22.62 1.27
C GLN A 38 19.15 23.22 0.21
N THR A 39 19.65 22.39 -0.71
CA THR A 39 20.63 22.77 -1.72
C THR A 39 20.21 22.30 -3.11
N LYS A 40 20.57 23.07 -4.14
CA LYS A 40 20.37 22.68 -5.54
C LYS A 40 21.49 21.77 -6.05
N THR A 41 22.63 21.76 -5.37
CA THR A 41 23.81 20.99 -5.73
C THR A 41 24.39 20.35 -4.48
N TYR A 42 24.47 19.02 -4.48
CA TYR A 42 25.06 18.23 -3.41
C TYR A 42 26.04 17.23 -4.02
N ASP A 43 27.10 16.89 -3.27
CA ASP A 43 28.04 15.87 -3.73
C ASP A 43 27.35 14.50 -3.72
N THR A 44 27.03 13.99 -4.90
CA THR A 44 26.36 12.71 -5.07
C THR A 44 27.26 11.51 -4.75
N ASN A 45 28.56 11.73 -4.57
CA ASN A 45 29.51 10.68 -4.18
C ASN A 45 29.72 10.61 -2.66
N SER A 46 29.09 11.50 -1.89
CA SER A 46 29.14 11.46 -0.44
C SER A 46 28.43 10.21 0.12
N ASP A 47 28.90 9.75 1.27
CA ASP A 47 28.28 8.64 1.99
C ASP A 47 26.85 9.00 2.43
N GLU A 48 26.60 10.26 2.77
CA GLU A 48 25.29 10.77 3.15
C GLU A 48 24.29 10.72 1.99
N TYR A 49 24.69 11.14 0.78
CA TYR A 49 23.82 11.04 -0.40
C TYR A 49 23.49 9.58 -0.71
N THR A 50 24.52 8.72 -0.69
CA THR A 50 24.36 7.29 -0.97
C THR A 50 23.41 6.64 0.05
N SER A 51 23.52 6.99 1.33
CA SER A 51 22.60 6.52 2.38
C SER A 51 21.17 7.01 2.16
N ALA A 52 20.98 8.29 1.83
CA ALA A 52 19.66 8.87 1.56
C ALA A 52 19.00 8.22 0.33
N TYR A 53 19.77 8.02 -0.74
CA TYR A 53 19.34 7.32 -1.94
C TYR A 53 18.91 5.89 -1.64
N ASN A 54 19.75 5.12 -0.94
CA ASN A 54 19.42 3.74 -0.56
C ASN A 54 18.17 3.68 0.32
N SER A 55 17.98 4.64 1.23
CA SER A 55 16.78 4.74 2.07
C SER A 55 15.52 4.95 1.25
N ILE A 56 15.48 5.97 0.37
CA ILE A 56 14.27 6.27 -0.40
C ILE A 56 13.94 5.14 -1.39
N ILE A 57 14.95 4.55 -2.04
CA ILE A 57 14.76 3.41 -2.94
C ILE A 57 14.23 2.19 -2.17
N SER A 58 14.76 1.93 -0.98
CA SER A 58 14.26 0.83 -0.13
C SER A 58 12.80 1.04 0.27
N CYS A 59 12.41 2.28 0.62
CA CYS A 59 11.02 2.61 0.92
C CYS A 59 10.10 2.40 -0.29
N ILE A 60 10.53 2.79 -1.49
CA ILE A 60 9.77 2.59 -2.73
C ILE A 60 9.61 1.10 -3.03
N LEU A 61 10.67 0.30 -2.92
CA LEU A 61 10.63 -1.14 -3.17
C LEU A 61 9.70 -1.86 -2.19
N LEU A 62 9.76 -1.52 -0.90
CA LEU A 62 8.82 -2.04 0.09
C LEU A 62 7.38 -1.62 -0.22
N GLY A 63 7.18 -0.40 -0.72
CA GLY A 63 5.89 0.08 -1.21
C GLY A 63 5.33 -0.78 -2.35
N LEU A 64 6.14 -1.04 -3.38
CA LEU A 64 5.77 -1.87 -4.52
C LEU A 64 5.46 -3.32 -4.10
N ILE A 65 6.24 -3.89 -3.17
CA ILE A 65 5.98 -5.22 -2.61
C ILE A 65 4.64 -5.24 -1.87
N GLY A 66 4.38 -4.25 -1.00
CA GLY A 66 3.11 -4.15 -0.26
C GLY A 66 1.90 -4.07 -1.18
N LEU A 67 1.94 -3.16 -2.15
CA LEU A 67 0.87 -3.01 -3.15
C LEU A 67 0.72 -4.26 -4.03
N GLY A 68 1.82 -4.95 -4.35
CA GLY A 68 1.80 -6.23 -5.05
C GLY A 68 1.10 -7.33 -4.24
N ILE A 69 1.30 -7.39 -2.93
CA ILE A 69 0.58 -8.31 -2.04
C ILE A 69 -0.94 -8.02 -2.07
N GLU A 70 -1.35 -6.76 -2.01
CA GLU A 70 -2.77 -6.40 -2.12
C GLU A 70 -3.38 -6.79 -3.47
N MET A 71 -2.63 -6.62 -4.56
CA MET A 71 -3.07 -7.08 -5.88
C MET A 71 -3.29 -8.59 -5.90
N ILE A 72 -2.45 -9.38 -5.22
CA ILE A 72 -2.65 -10.83 -5.07
C ILE A 72 -3.95 -11.11 -4.30
N PHE A 73 -4.24 -10.40 -3.21
CA PHE A 73 -5.51 -10.57 -2.48
C PHE A 73 -6.73 -10.25 -3.35
N ILE A 74 -6.67 -9.19 -4.16
CA ILE A 74 -7.75 -8.82 -5.09
C ILE A 74 -7.94 -9.89 -6.16
N ILE A 75 -6.86 -10.39 -6.79
CA ILE A 75 -6.95 -11.39 -7.86
C ILE A 75 -7.44 -12.74 -7.33
N THR A 76 -6.98 -13.14 -6.14
CA THR A 76 -7.39 -14.41 -5.50
C THR A 76 -8.79 -14.35 -4.88
N GLY A 77 -9.27 -13.15 -4.57
CA GLY A 77 -10.60 -12.90 -4.04
C GLY A 77 -10.80 -13.24 -2.56
N ILE A 78 -9.72 -13.45 -1.82
CA ILE A 78 -9.76 -13.94 -0.43
C ILE A 78 -10.49 -12.94 0.50
N THR A 79 -10.35 -11.64 0.27
CA THR A 79 -10.89 -10.56 1.13
C THR A 79 -12.11 -9.84 0.54
N MET A 80 -12.65 -10.33 -0.58
CA MET A 80 -13.74 -9.66 -1.32
C MET A 80 -15.04 -9.49 -0.52
N PHE A 81 -15.22 -10.23 0.59
CA PHE A 81 -16.46 -10.24 1.37
C PHE A 81 -16.41 -9.40 2.66
N TYR A 82 -15.34 -8.62 2.86
CA TYR A 82 -15.18 -7.72 4.01
C TYR A 82 -15.42 -6.26 3.62
N ASP A 83 -16.67 -5.90 3.35
CA ASP A 83 -17.10 -4.61 2.80
C ASP A 83 -16.53 -3.40 3.57
N THR A 84 -16.58 -3.42 4.91
CA THR A 84 -16.05 -2.34 5.75
C THR A 84 -14.53 -2.20 5.65
N SER A 85 -13.80 -3.31 5.62
CA SER A 85 -12.34 -3.31 5.47
C SER A 85 -11.96 -2.78 4.08
N ASN A 86 -12.64 -3.29 3.05
CA ASN A 86 -12.42 -2.86 1.67
C ASN A 86 -12.69 -1.35 1.50
N PHE A 87 -13.76 -0.83 2.09
CA PHE A 87 -14.05 0.60 2.07
C PHE A 87 -12.95 1.45 2.72
N LEU A 88 -12.47 1.05 3.91
CA LEU A 88 -11.39 1.76 4.60
C LEU A 88 -10.09 1.75 3.78
N ILE A 89 -9.73 0.60 3.21
CA ILE A 89 -8.54 0.44 2.37
C ILE A 89 -8.63 1.32 1.12
N ILE A 90 -9.79 1.36 0.46
CA ILE A 90 -10.07 2.25 -0.67
C ILE A 90 -9.81 3.71 -0.28
N CYS A 91 -10.34 4.17 0.86
CA CYS A 91 -10.11 5.53 1.34
C CYS A 91 -8.62 5.81 1.61
N LEU A 92 -7.90 4.85 2.22
CA LEU A 92 -6.48 4.99 2.51
C LEU A 92 -5.64 5.10 1.23
N HIS A 93 -5.89 4.28 0.20
CA HIS A 93 -5.15 4.44 -1.06
C HIS A 93 -5.52 5.73 -1.78
N ALA A 94 -6.79 6.14 -1.77
CA ALA A 94 -7.20 7.41 -2.40
C ALA A 94 -6.44 8.61 -1.80
N VAL A 95 -6.35 8.68 -0.47
CA VAL A 95 -5.58 9.71 0.23
C VAL A 95 -4.08 9.54 -0.03
N GLY A 96 -3.58 8.30 0.02
CA GLY A 96 -2.18 7.98 -0.25
C GLY A 96 -1.71 8.43 -1.63
N ILE A 97 -2.51 8.22 -2.68
CA ILE A 97 -2.20 8.67 -4.04
C ILE A 97 -2.04 10.19 -4.10
N ILE A 98 -2.93 10.94 -3.45
CA ILE A 98 -2.85 12.41 -3.41
C ILE A 98 -1.56 12.84 -2.70
N ILE A 99 -1.27 12.28 -1.53
CA ILE A 99 -0.09 12.63 -0.75
C ILE A 99 1.20 12.25 -1.46
N TYR A 100 1.26 11.07 -2.08
CA TYR A 100 2.44 10.66 -2.88
C TYR A 100 2.63 11.59 -4.08
N SER A 101 1.55 12.03 -4.73
CA SER A 101 1.64 12.97 -5.85
C SER A 101 2.20 14.32 -5.39
N GLU A 102 1.73 14.84 -4.25
CA GLU A 102 2.27 16.06 -3.63
C GLU A 102 3.72 15.90 -3.18
N PHE A 103 4.09 14.76 -2.59
CA PHE A 103 5.47 14.45 -2.20
C PHE A 103 6.43 14.51 -3.41
N ILE A 104 6.00 13.97 -4.56
CA ILE A 104 6.78 13.94 -5.80
C ILE A 104 6.91 15.35 -6.39
N ILE A 105 5.80 16.07 -6.55
CA ILE A 105 5.79 17.38 -7.22
C ILE A 105 6.40 18.46 -6.31
N GLY A 106 6.11 18.39 -5.01
CA GLY A 106 6.54 19.36 -4.01
C GLY A 106 7.99 19.19 -3.55
N ALA A 107 8.69 18.14 -3.99
CA ALA A 107 10.06 17.82 -3.59
C ALA A 107 10.23 17.84 -2.05
N TRP A 108 9.38 17.12 -1.33
CA TRP A 108 9.47 17.05 0.14
C TRP A 108 10.71 16.24 0.59
N PRO A 109 11.18 16.41 1.84
CA PRO A 109 12.34 15.67 2.33
C PRO A 109 12.15 14.15 2.21
N TYR A 110 13.16 13.45 1.68
CA TYR A 110 13.05 12.02 1.35
C TYR A 110 12.61 11.12 2.51
N TYR A 111 12.94 11.46 3.75
CA TYR A 111 12.59 10.65 4.93
C TYR A 111 11.09 10.64 5.21
N GLU A 112 10.35 11.64 4.73
CA GLU A 112 8.90 11.70 4.95
C GLU A 112 8.14 10.57 4.25
N LEU A 113 8.71 10.03 3.16
CA LEU A 113 8.13 8.92 2.43
C LEU A 113 7.89 7.70 3.32
N TRP A 114 8.70 7.48 4.36
CA TRP A 114 8.50 6.40 5.32
C TRP A 114 7.20 6.53 6.12
N TYR A 115 6.80 7.75 6.48
CA TYR A 115 5.53 7.98 7.18
C TYR A 115 4.34 7.69 6.27
N TYR A 116 4.43 8.11 5.00
CA TYR A 116 3.39 7.88 4.01
C TYR A 116 3.29 6.41 3.62
N TRP A 117 4.42 5.72 3.45
CA TRP A 117 4.47 4.28 3.24
C TRP A 117 3.81 3.52 4.40
N ALA A 118 4.14 3.87 5.65
CA ALA A 118 3.58 3.20 6.81
C ALA A 118 2.05 3.38 6.89
N ALA A 119 1.56 4.61 6.64
CA ALA A 119 0.14 4.94 6.76
C ALA A 119 -0.73 4.44 5.59
N PHE A 120 -0.22 4.49 4.36
CA PHE A 120 -1.04 4.29 3.15
C PHE A 120 -0.66 3.07 2.32
N ILE A 121 0.37 2.32 2.71
CA ILE A 121 0.71 1.03 2.11
C ILE A 121 0.79 -0.06 3.17
N LEU A 122 1.64 0.09 4.19
CA LEU A 122 1.80 -0.94 5.21
C LEU A 122 0.49 -1.19 5.99
N LEU A 123 -0.19 -0.13 6.44
CA LEU A 123 -1.44 -0.26 7.17
C LEU A 123 -2.55 -0.95 6.34
N PRO A 124 -2.86 -0.54 5.09
CA PRO A 124 -3.76 -1.29 4.20
C PRO A 124 -3.42 -2.78 4.04
N VAL A 125 -2.15 -3.12 3.79
CA VAL A 125 -1.69 -4.52 3.70
C VAL A 125 -1.96 -5.28 5.00
N LEU A 126 -1.68 -4.68 6.16
CA LEU A 126 -1.94 -5.30 7.45
C LEU A 126 -3.43 -5.52 7.69
N LEU A 127 -4.29 -4.58 7.29
CA LEU A 127 -5.74 -4.72 7.38
C LEU A 127 -6.23 -5.91 6.52
N GLU A 128 -5.69 -6.07 5.31
CA GLU A 128 -5.99 -7.23 4.45
C GLU A 128 -5.56 -8.56 5.06
N ILE A 129 -4.35 -8.62 5.63
CA ILE A 129 -3.84 -9.82 6.29
C ILE A 129 -4.72 -10.19 7.47
N VAL A 130 -5.07 -9.20 8.30
CA VAL A 130 -5.95 -9.38 9.46
C VAL A 130 -7.32 -9.89 9.01
N ALA A 131 -7.96 -9.22 8.03
CA ALA A 131 -9.25 -9.64 7.50
C ALA A 131 -9.22 -11.08 6.95
N THR A 132 -8.16 -11.44 6.23
CA THR A 132 -7.93 -12.79 5.71
C THR A 132 -7.80 -13.84 6.82
N CYS A 133 -6.99 -13.56 7.84
CA CYS A 133 -6.78 -14.47 8.96
C CYS A 133 -8.08 -14.70 9.75
N PHE A 134 -8.79 -13.63 10.09
CA PHE A 134 -10.09 -13.74 10.78
C PHE A 134 -11.12 -14.49 9.94
N GLY A 135 -11.15 -14.24 8.63
CA GLY A 135 -12.04 -14.95 7.72
C GLY A 135 -11.80 -16.44 7.67
N ASN A 136 -10.57 -16.86 7.45
CA ASN A 136 -10.24 -18.28 7.37
C ASN A 136 -10.54 -19.03 8.69
N ILE A 137 -10.36 -18.38 9.85
CA ILE A 137 -10.75 -18.95 11.16
C ILE A 137 -12.27 -19.12 11.25
N LEU A 138 -13.06 -18.12 10.85
CA LEU A 138 -14.52 -18.17 10.90
C LEU A 138 -15.11 -19.16 9.88
N TYR A 139 -14.61 -19.18 8.65
CA TYR A 139 -15.04 -20.14 7.63
C TYR A 139 -14.64 -21.57 7.99
N GLY A 140 -13.42 -21.78 8.50
CA GLY A 140 -12.96 -23.09 8.95
C GLY A 140 -13.80 -23.66 10.11
N THR A 141 -14.19 -22.81 11.06
CA THR A 141 -15.06 -23.21 12.19
C THR A 141 -16.51 -23.45 11.75
N ALA A 142 -17.06 -22.62 10.86
CA ALA A 142 -18.40 -22.80 10.32
C ALA A 142 -18.51 -24.07 9.45
N PHE A 143 -17.51 -24.36 8.62
CA PHE A 143 -17.45 -25.58 7.80
C PHE A 143 -17.37 -26.84 8.67
N LYS A 144 -16.50 -26.86 9.70
CA LYS A 144 -16.42 -27.95 10.68
C LYS A 144 -17.76 -28.19 11.39
N ARG A 145 -18.47 -27.13 11.80
CA ARG A 145 -19.80 -27.25 12.42
C ARG A 145 -20.85 -27.85 11.46
N ARG A 146 -20.78 -27.53 10.16
CA ARG A 146 -21.72 -28.06 9.16
C ARG A 146 -21.49 -29.54 8.86
N LEU A 147 -20.24 -30.00 8.88
CA LEU A 147 -19.91 -31.42 8.76
C LEU A 147 -20.34 -32.22 10.00
N SER A 148 -20.09 -31.67 11.20
CA SER A 148 -20.54 -32.30 12.45
C SER A 148 -22.06 -32.49 12.52
N ARG A 149 -22.85 -31.58 11.94
CA ARG A 149 -24.32 -31.72 11.88
C ARG A 149 -24.83 -32.70 10.82
N LYS A 150 -24.01 -33.08 9.83
CA LYS A 150 -24.38 -34.07 8.80
C LYS A 150 -23.97 -35.50 9.17
N GLY A 151 -23.18 -35.68 10.22
CA GLY A 151 -22.70 -36.99 10.71
C GLY A 151 -23.54 -37.59 11.85
N ASN A 152 -24.60 -36.90 12.29
CA ASN A 152 -25.63 -37.38 13.22
C ASN A 152 -26.96 -37.49 12.48
#